data_AF-A0A9P7VVH4-F1
#
_entry.id   AF-A0A9P7VVH4-F1
#
_cell.length_a   1.000
_cell.length_b   1.000
_cell.length_c   1.000
_cell.angle_alpha   90.00
_cell.angle_beta   90.00
_cell.angle_gamma   90.00
#
_symmetry.space_group_name_H-M   'P 1'
#
loop_
_entity.id
_entity.type
_entity.pdbx_description
1 polymer ?
#
loop_
_entity_poly.entity_id
_entity_poly.type
_entity_poly.pdbx_seq_one_letter_code
_entity_poly.pdbx_strand_id
1 'polypeptide(L)'
;MNSTLLLAFLSFCALLLYRLSVSFNRRRPPLPPGPKGLPLIGNLWDVPRAEDYPWHTYARWATTYGDLLYLDIPGNPTVIINSVKAAVDLFEKRSGNYSDRPVNGMGF
;
A
#
# COMPACT_ATOMS: atom_id res chain seq x y z
N MET A 1 -5.11 38.33 -15.02
CA MET A 1 -4.05 37.39 -14.60
C MET A 1 -4.24 36.90 -13.16
N ASN A 2 -4.58 37.78 -12.21
CA ASN A 2 -4.75 37.36 -10.81
C ASN A 2 -6.04 36.53 -10.58
N SER A 3 -7.14 36.86 -11.27
CA SER A 3 -8.42 36.14 -11.17
C SER A 3 -8.38 34.72 -11.75
N THR A 4 -7.69 34.52 -12.88
CA THR A 4 -7.50 33.20 -13.50
C THR A 4 -6.67 32.26 -12.62
N LEU A 5 -5.64 32.78 -11.95
CA LEU A 5 -4.83 31.99 -11.01
C LEU A 5 -5.64 31.59 -9.76
N LEU A 6 -6.49 32.48 -9.26
CA LEU A 6 -7.35 32.21 -8.10
C LEU A 6 -8.37 31.10 -8.42
N LEU A 7 -9.00 31.16 -9.60
CA LEU A 7 -9.92 30.11 -10.06
C LEU A 7 -9.21 28.77 -10.26
N ALA A 8 -8.01 28.76 -10.83
CA ALA A 8 -7.21 27.54 -10.98
C ALA A 8 -6.83 26.93 -9.61
N PHE A 9 -6.47 27.76 -8.64
CA PHE A 9 -6.14 27.33 -7.28
C PHE A 9 -7.36 26.73 -6.56
N LEU A 10 -8.51 27.41 -6.61
CA LEU A 10 -9.76 26.92 -6.03
C LEU A 10 -10.20 25.58 -6.67
N SER A 11 -10.10 25.48 -8.00
CA SER A 11 -10.36 24.24 -8.75
C SER A 11 -9.46 23.10 -8.27
N PHE A 12 -8.16 23.36 -8.13
CA PHE A 12 -7.19 22.38 -7.65
C PHE A 12 -7.49 21.94 -6.20
N CYS A 13 -7.76 22.88 -5.30
CA CYS A 13 -8.12 22.58 -3.92
C CYS A 13 -9.42 21.76 -3.84
N ALA A 14 -10.45 22.12 -4.61
CA ALA A 14 -11.70 21.38 -4.66
C ALA A 14 -11.49 19.94 -5.17
N LEU A 15 -10.69 19.77 -6.24
CA LEU A 15 -10.33 18.45 -6.75
C LEU A 15 -9.57 17.62 -5.72
N LEU A 16 -8.59 18.23 -5.04
CA LEU A 16 -7.81 17.57 -4.00
C LEU A 16 -8.71 17.11 -2.85
N LEU A 17 -9.57 17.99 -2.33
CA LEU A 17 -10.52 17.66 -1.26
C LEU A 17 -11.50 16.57 -1.67
N TYR A 18 -12.01 16.60 -2.92
CA TYR A 18 -12.86 15.55 -3.45
C TYR A 18 -12.13 14.20 -3.49
N ARG A 19 -10.89 14.16 -4.00
CA ARG A 19 -10.06 12.95 -4.05
C ARG A 19 -9.79 12.40 -2.64
N LEU A 20 -9.47 13.27 -1.69
CA LEU A 20 -9.25 12.88 -0.29
C LEU A 20 -10.53 12.29 0.31
N SER A 21 -11.68 12.97 0.16
CA SER A 21 -12.97 12.51 0.66
C SER A 21 -13.35 11.14 0.11
N VAL A 22 -13.20 10.93 -1.20
CA VAL A 22 -13.45 9.62 -1.83
C VAL A 22 -12.48 8.56 -1.30
N SER A 23 -11.20 8.90 -1.09
CA SER A 23 -10.20 7.97 -0.54
C SER A 23 -10.55 7.53 0.89
N PHE A 24 -10.99 8.45 1.74
CA PHE A 24 -11.40 8.16 3.13
C PHE A 24 -12.72 7.37 3.21
N ASN A 25 -13.63 7.55 2.25
CA ASN A 25 -14.92 6.87 2.24
C ASN A 25 -14.89 5.47 1.60
N ARG A 26 -13.74 5.01 1.10
CA ARG A 26 -13.61 3.62 0.62
C ARG A 26 -13.70 2.66 1.80
N ARG A 27 -14.86 2.00 1.93
CA ARG A 27 -15.03 0.83 2.80
C ARG A 27 -14.13 -0.30 2.29
N ARG A 28 -12.90 -0.36 2.80
CA ARG A 28 -12.02 -1.50 2.57
C ARG A 28 -12.48 -2.65 3.48
N PRO A 29 -12.40 -3.91 3.02
CA PRO A 29 -12.53 -5.05 3.94
C PRO A 29 -11.53 -4.89 5.10
N PRO A 30 -11.73 -5.57 6.25
CA PRO A 30 -10.78 -5.51 7.34
C PRO A 30 -9.41 -5.97 6.84
N LEU A 31 -8.50 -5.00 6.68
CA LEU A 31 -7.14 -5.24 6.24
C LEU A 31 -6.30 -5.64 7.46
N PRO A 32 -5.26 -6.45 7.25
CA PRO A 32 -4.25 -6.69 8.27
C PRO A 32 -3.70 -5.35 8.83
N PRO A 33 -3.26 -5.32 10.09
CA PRO A 33 -2.62 -4.15 10.66
C PRO A 33 -1.35 -3.77 9.88
N GLY A 34 -0.92 -2.51 9.94
CA GLY A 34 0.28 -2.08 9.24
C GLY A 34 0.58 -0.59 9.46
N PRO A 35 1.73 -0.11 8.99
CA PRO A 35 2.05 1.30 9.03
C PRO A 35 0.98 2.09 8.25
N LYS A 36 0.45 3.15 8.85
CA LYS A 36 -0.59 3.97 8.22
C LYS A 36 0.01 4.80 7.09
N GLY A 37 -0.33 4.45 5.86
CA GLY A 37 0.07 5.23 4.69
C GLY A 37 -0.57 6.63 4.65
N LEU A 38 0.10 7.57 4.01
CA LEU A 38 -0.41 8.92 3.77
C LEU A 38 -1.60 8.90 2.80
N PRO A 39 -2.53 9.86 2.88
CA PRO A 39 -3.59 9.94 1.87
C PRO A 39 -2.98 10.15 0.47
N LEU A 40 -3.56 9.51 -0.55
CA LEU A 40 -3.16 9.54 -1.97
C LEU A 40 -1.85 8.78 -2.31
N ILE A 41 -0.82 8.84 -1.45
CA ILE A 41 0.51 8.25 -1.69
C ILE A 41 0.70 6.92 -0.94
N GLY A 42 -0.07 6.67 0.11
CA GLY A 42 0.03 5.45 0.91
C GLY A 42 1.40 5.33 1.61
N ASN A 43 1.93 4.11 1.65
CA ASN A 43 3.20 3.74 2.27
C ASN A 43 4.40 3.80 1.31
N LEU A 44 4.29 4.49 0.16
CA LEU A 44 5.35 4.50 -0.85
C LEU A 44 6.72 4.92 -0.30
N TRP A 45 6.74 5.84 0.67
CA TRP A 45 7.95 6.32 1.33
C TRP A 45 8.40 5.46 2.51
N ASP A 46 7.52 4.62 3.03
CA ASP A 46 7.82 3.73 4.15
C ASP A 46 8.46 2.42 3.68
N VAL A 47 8.35 2.09 2.38
CA VAL A 47 8.93 0.86 1.82
C VAL A 47 10.46 0.96 1.86
N PRO A 48 11.14 0.06 2.61
CA PRO A 48 12.60 0.06 2.66
C PRO A 48 13.18 -0.25 1.28
N ARG A 49 14.25 0.46 0.92
CA ARG A 49 14.98 0.20 -0.33
C ARG A 49 15.75 -1.11 -0.23
N ALA A 50 16.06 -1.71 -1.37
CA ALA A 50 16.84 -2.96 -1.41
C ALA A 50 18.23 -2.81 -0.74
N GLU A 51 18.82 -1.62 -0.84
CA GLU A 51 20.11 -1.26 -0.23
C GLU A 51 20.07 -1.26 1.31
N ASP A 52 18.89 -1.07 1.91
CA ASP A 52 18.69 -0.93 3.36
C ASP A 52 18.32 -2.24 4.07
N TYR A 53 18.52 -3.39 3.42
CA TYR A 53 18.18 -4.71 3.95
C TYR A 53 16.71 -4.81 4.42
N PRO A 54 15.74 -4.83 3.49
CA PRO A 54 14.32 -4.64 3.78
C PRO A 54 13.73 -5.64 4.78
N TRP A 55 14.30 -6.85 4.87
CA TRP A 55 13.90 -7.87 5.85
C TRP A 55 14.08 -7.44 7.30
N HIS A 56 15.04 -6.57 7.63
CA HIS A 56 15.19 -6.06 9.00
C HIS A 56 14.01 -5.17 9.40
N THR A 57 13.58 -4.30 8.51
CA THR A 57 12.40 -3.45 8.71
C THR A 57 11.14 -4.29 8.82
N TYR A 58 10.96 -5.27 7.93
CA TYR A 58 9.79 -6.16 7.97
C TYR A 58 9.76 -7.05 9.22
N ALA A 59 10.90 -7.55 9.68
CA ALA A 59 11.01 -8.28 10.93
C ALA A 59 10.68 -7.37 12.14
N ARG A 60 11.14 -6.12 12.15
CA ARG A 60 10.76 -5.15 13.19
C ARG A 60 9.26 -4.89 13.16
N TRP A 61 8.67 -4.68 12.00
CA TRP A 61 7.22 -4.51 11.88
C TRP A 61 6.44 -5.74 12.30
N ALA A 62 6.96 -6.96 12.10
CA ALA A 62 6.35 -8.18 12.62
C ALA A 62 6.12 -8.11 14.14
N THR A 63 7.11 -7.57 14.89
CA THR A 63 6.98 -7.42 16.35
C THR A 63 5.94 -6.37 16.76
N THR A 64 5.66 -5.39 15.89
CA THR A 64 4.77 -4.25 16.20
C THR A 64 3.33 -4.48 15.73
N TYR A 65 3.17 -5.04 14.54
CA TYR A 65 1.89 -5.22 13.86
C TYR A 65 1.45 -6.68 13.78
N GLY A 66 2.36 -7.64 13.99
CA GLY A 66 2.10 -9.08 13.93
C GLY A 66 2.55 -9.73 12.63
N ASP A 67 2.22 -11.01 12.50
CA ASP A 67 2.73 -11.91 11.44
C ASP A 67 2.21 -11.59 10.04
N LEU A 68 1.11 -10.85 9.93
CA LEU A 68 0.51 -10.45 8.66
C LEU A 68 0.33 -8.94 8.69
N LEU A 69 0.96 -8.24 7.75
CA LEU A 69 0.87 -6.80 7.66
C LEU A 69 0.49 -6.31 6.26
N TYR A 70 -0.16 -5.16 6.21
CA TYR A 70 -0.60 -4.55 4.95
C TYR A 70 0.11 -3.22 4.68
N LEU A 71 0.57 -3.04 3.45
CA LEU A 71 1.13 -1.80 2.93
C LEU A 71 0.27 -1.29 1.76
N ASP A 72 -0.19 -0.05 1.87
CA ASP A 72 -0.91 0.62 0.79
C ASP A 72 0.11 1.25 -0.17
N ILE A 73 0.60 0.52 -1.15
CA ILE A 73 1.50 1.08 -2.18
C ILE A 73 0.64 1.48 -3.40
N PRO A 74 0.76 2.71 -3.91
CA PRO A 74 0.00 3.17 -5.07
C PRO A 74 0.15 2.21 -6.25
N GLY A 75 -0.98 1.66 -6.71
CA GLY A 75 -1.02 0.70 -7.82
C GLY A 75 -0.66 -0.74 -7.46
N ASN A 76 -0.10 -1.00 -6.27
CA ASN A 76 0.29 -2.35 -5.87
C ASN A 76 0.12 -2.59 -4.35
N PRO A 77 -1.12 -2.62 -3.83
CA PRO A 77 -1.36 -2.92 -2.42
C PRO A 77 -0.74 -4.28 -2.05
N THR A 78 0.11 -4.28 -1.03
CA THR A 78 0.97 -5.43 -0.74
C THR A 78 0.71 -5.96 0.67
N VAL A 79 0.66 -7.29 0.83
CA VAL A 79 0.60 -7.96 2.12
C VAL A 79 1.95 -8.63 2.38
N ILE A 80 2.55 -8.37 3.53
CA ILE A 80 3.80 -9.00 3.96
C ILE A 80 3.48 -10.07 5.00
N ILE A 81 4.08 -11.25 4.83
CA ILE A 81 3.88 -12.43 5.66
C ILE A 81 5.20 -12.74 6.38
N ASN A 82 5.19 -12.69 7.71
CA ASN A 82 6.36 -12.93 8.55
C ASN A 82 6.31 -14.28 9.29
N SER A 83 5.30 -15.11 9.07
CA SER A 83 5.13 -16.43 9.72
C SER A 83 5.09 -17.57 8.71
N VAL A 84 5.82 -18.64 9.01
CA VAL A 84 5.87 -19.87 8.19
C VAL A 84 4.47 -20.50 8.07
N LYS A 85 3.70 -20.51 9.17
CA LYS A 85 2.35 -21.06 9.16
C LYS A 85 1.44 -20.32 8.18
N ALA A 86 1.48 -18.99 8.21
CA ALA A 86 0.69 -18.17 7.30
C ALA A 86 1.14 -18.34 5.84
N ALA A 87 2.45 -18.45 5.60
CA ALA A 87 2.99 -18.71 4.26
C ALA A 87 2.50 -20.06 3.70
N VAL A 88 2.54 -21.13 4.49
CA VAL A 88 2.03 -22.45 4.11
C VAL A 88 0.51 -22.42 3.86
N ASP A 89 -0.24 -21.79 4.76
CA ASP A 89 -1.70 -21.72 4.66
C ASP A 89 -2.17 -20.93 3.42
N LEU A 90 -1.42 -19.89 3.02
CA LEU A 90 -1.74 -19.08 1.85
C LEU A 90 -1.16 -19.67 0.57
N PHE A 91 0.14 -19.93 0.51
CA PHE A 91 0.80 -20.29 -0.75
C PHE A 91 0.76 -21.78 -1.09
N GLU A 92 0.68 -22.69 -0.12
CA GLU A 92 0.57 -24.13 -0.42
C GLU A 92 -0.90 -24.56 -0.47
N LYS A 93 -1.63 -24.41 0.65
CA LYS A 93 -3.01 -24.91 0.79
C LYS A 93 -4.00 -24.19 -0.11
N ARG A 94 -3.71 -22.94 -0.46
CA ARG A 94 -4.54 -22.10 -1.34
C ARG A 94 -3.78 -21.64 -2.58
N SER A 95 -2.79 -22.42 -3.02
CA SER A 95 -1.96 -22.14 -4.19
C SER A 95 -2.78 -21.70 -5.41
N GLY A 96 -3.89 -22.37 -5.71
CA GLY A 96 -4.75 -22.03 -6.85
C GLY A 96 -5.38 -20.63 -6.82
N ASN A 97 -5.41 -19.94 -5.68
CA ASN A 97 -5.88 -18.56 -5.57
C ASN A 97 -4.77 -17.51 -5.77
N TYR A 98 -3.49 -17.90 -5.60
CA TYR A 98 -2.36 -16.95 -5.53
C TYR A 98 -1.22 -17.28 -6.49
N SER A 99 -1.35 -18.33 -7.31
CA SER A 99 -0.33 -18.79 -8.25
C SER A 99 -0.20 -17.97 -9.52
N ASP A 100 -1.01 -16.92 -9.70
CA ASP A 100 -0.96 -16.07 -10.87
C ASP A 100 0.31 -15.21 -10.85
N ARG A 101 1.01 -15.17 -11.98
CA ARG A 101 2.20 -14.32 -12.16
C ARG A 101 1.79 -13.05 -12.90
N PRO A 102 1.65 -11.91 -12.22
CA PRO A 102 1.35 -10.66 -12.91
C PRO A 102 2.51 -10.32 -13.85
N VAL A 103 2.18 -9.99 -15.09
CA VAL A 103 3.14 -9.44 -16.05
C VAL A 103 3.39 -7.99 -15.64
N ASN A 104 4.32 -7.80 -14.70
CA ASN A 104 4.83 -6.47 -14.41
C ASN A 104 5.54 -6.02 -15.69
N GLY A 105 5.04 -4.97 -16.36
CA GLY A 105 5.54 -4.45 -17.63
C GLY A 105 6.95 -3.84 -17.56
N MET A 106 7.90 -4.51 -16.94
CA MET A 106 9.33 -4.26 -17.09
C MET A 106 9.88 -5.34 -18.01
N GLY A 107 9.45 -5.25 -19.28
CA GLY A 107 10.25 -5.79 -20.38
C GLY A 107 11.57 -5.02 -20.44
N PHE A 108 12.61 -5.73 -20.84
CA PHE A 108 13.98 -5.29 -21.07
C PHE A 108 14.14 -3.84 -21.56
#